data_AF-A0A6G3UGB7-F1
#
_entry.id   AF-A0A6G3UGB7-F1
#
_cell.length_a   1.000
_cell.length_b   1.000
_cell.length_c   1.000
_cell.angle_alpha   90.00
_cell.angle_beta   90.00
_cell.angle_gamma   90.00
#
_symmetry.space_group_name_H-M   'P 1'
#
loop_
_entity.id
_entity.type
_entity.pdbx_description
1 polymer ?
#
loop_
_entity_poly.entity_id
_entity_poly.type
_entity_poly.pdbx_seq_one_letter_code
_entity_poly.pdbx_strand_id
1 'polypeptide(L)' 'MSEDRNERTEAESGSYCETAPAGTPERAEGPPYAECVLCRKPTEYAESVKGITLCPVCEWQEAQRTACSG' A
#
# COMPACT_ATOMS: atom_id res chain seq x y z
N MET A 1 12.35 -33.13 29.59
CA MET A 1 11.83 -31.77 29.87
C MET A 1 11.63 -31.04 28.54
N SER A 2 10.76 -31.55 27.68
CA SER A 2 10.54 -30.98 26.33
C SER A 2 9.12 -31.26 25.84
N GLU A 3 8.10 -30.92 26.63
CA GLU A 3 6.70 -30.89 26.20
C GLU A 3 5.99 -29.79 27.02
N ASP A 4 6.27 -28.52 26.72
CA ASP A 4 5.49 -27.36 27.25
C ASP A 4 5.68 -26.14 26.31
N ARG A 5 5.57 -26.37 25.00
CA ARG A 5 5.62 -25.28 24.00
C ARG A 5 4.54 -25.46 22.93
N ASN A 6 3.43 -26.10 23.30
CA ASN A 6 2.31 -26.32 22.39
C ASN A 6 0.94 -26.12 23.07
N GLU A 7 0.88 -25.31 24.13
CA GLU A 7 -0.40 -25.05 24.85
C GLU A 7 -0.66 -23.55 25.08
N ARG A 8 0.23 -22.65 24.64
CA ARG A 8 0.03 -21.19 24.75
C ARG A 8 -0.63 -20.53 23.54
N THR A 9 -1.25 -21.30 22.65
CA THR A 9 -1.78 -20.81 21.37
C THR A 9 -3.28 -21.06 21.20
N GLU A 10 -4.07 -21.11 22.27
CA GLU A 10 -5.53 -21.31 22.12
C GLU A 10 -6.41 -20.39 22.99
N ALA A 11 -5.84 -19.48 23.79
CA ALA A 11 -6.64 -18.58 24.65
C ALA A 11 -6.35 -17.07 24.52
N GLU A 12 -5.39 -16.67 23.68
CA GLU A 12 -5.11 -15.25 23.37
C GLU A 12 -5.09 -14.98 21.87
N SER A 13 -5.95 -15.67 21.12
CA SER A 13 -6.33 -15.28 19.77
C SER A 13 -7.41 -14.18 19.79
N GLY A 14 -7.24 -13.20 20.67
CA GLY A 14 -7.78 -11.86 20.44
C GLY A 14 -6.96 -11.26 19.33
N SER A 15 -7.39 -11.48 18.09
CA SER A 15 -6.67 -11.18 16.85
C SER A 15 -5.97 -9.82 16.92
N TYR A 16 -4.64 -9.89 17.06
CA TYR A 16 -3.77 -8.73 17.05
C TYR A 16 -3.91 -8.08 15.67
N CYS A 17 -4.58 -6.92 15.66
CA CYS A 17 -4.98 -6.16 14.48
C CYS A 17 -6.10 -6.79 13.64
N GLU A 18 -7.15 -7.35 14.25
CA GLU A 18 -8.39 -7.69 13.52
C GLU A 18 -8.98 -6.44 12.87
N THR A 19 -8.66 -6.23 11.59
CA THR A 19 -9.26 -5.19 10.79
C THR A 19 -10.50 -5.79 10.15
N ALA A 20 -11.68 -5.36 10.60
CA ALA A 20 -12.93 -5.71 9.92
C ALA A 20 -12.77 -5.42 8.43
N PRO A 21 -13.25 -6.30 7.52
CA PRO A 21 -13.11 -6.07 6.09
C PRO A 21 -13.85 -4.78 5.73
N ALA A 22 -13.10 -3.69 5.59
CA ALA A 22 -13.62 -2.46 5.03
C ALA A 22 -14.01 -2.81 3.59
N GLY A 23 -15.29 -2.61 3.25
CA GLY A 23 -15.77 -2.80 1.89
C GLY A 23 -14.87 -2.05 0.92
N THR A 24 -14.57 -2.64 -0.23
CA THR A 24 -13.75 -2.00 -1.27
C THR A 24 -14.34 -0.62 -1.54
N PRO A 25 -13.59 0.48 -1.33
CA PRO A 25 -14.09 1.81 -1.62
C PRO A 25 -14.47 1.85 -3.10
N GLU A 26 -15.64 2.39 -3.41
CA GLU A 26 -16.01 2.63 -4.80
C GLU A 26 -14.91 3.44 -5.47
N ARG A 27 -14.56 3.03 -6.69
CA ARG A 27 -13.57 3.76 -7.48
C ARG A 27 -14.14 5.15 -7.71
N ALA A 28 -13.58 6.14 -7.02
CA ALA A 28 -14.08 7.51 -7.11
C ALA A 28 -14.11 7.95 -8.58
N GLU A 29 -15.30 8.33 -9.05
CA GLU A 29 -15.59 8.92 -10.37
C GLU A 29 -15.04 10.36 -10.49
N GLY A 30 -13.85 10.60 -9.92
CA GLY A 30 -13.17 11.87 -10.02
C GLY A 30 -12.74 12.18 -11.46
N PRO A 31 -12.22 13.40 -11.72
CA PRO A 31 -11.54 13.73 -12.97
C PRO A 31 -10.55 12.62 -13.37
N PRO A 32 -10.25 12.43 -14.66
CA PRO A 32 -9.32 11.40 -15.08
C PRO A 32 -8.04 11.48 -14.23
N TYR A 33 -7.67 10.37 -13.62
CA TYR A 33 -6.42 10.29 -12.88
C TYR A 33 -5.27 10.28 -13.88
N ALA A 34 -4.20 11.00 -13.58
CA ALA A 34 -3.00 10.95 -14.42
C ALA A 34 -2.46 9.51 -14.46
N GLU A 35 -1.92 9.08 -15.61
CA GLU A 35 -1.30 7.76 -15.74
C GLU A 35 0.18 7.82 -15.35
N CYS A 36 0.64 6.82 -14.57
CA CYS A 36 2.05 6.70 -14.23
C CYS A 36 2.88 6.32 -15.47
N VAL A 37 3.96 7.06 -15.74
CA VAL A 37 4.82 6.82 -16.93
C VAL A 37 5.60 5.50 -16.86
N LEU A 38 5.83 4.95 -15.67
CA LEU A 38 6.58 3.70 -15.49
C LEU A 38 5.69 2.46 -15.55
N CYS A 39 4.55 2.47 -14.84
CA CYS A 39 3.71 1.29 -14.69
C CYS A 39 2.34 1.40 -15.38
N ARG A 40 2.02 2.54 -16.00
CA ARG A 40 0.74 2.83 -16.71
C ARG A 40 -0.51 2.62 -15.84
N LYS A 41 -0.36 2.59 -14.52
CA LYS A 41 -1.47 2.56 -13.58
C LYS A 41 -1.98 3.98 -13.35
N PRO A 42 -3.29 4.17 -13.11
CA PRO A 42 -3.81 5.46 -12.66
C PRO A 42 -3.17 5.83 -11.34
N THR A 43 -2.78 7.10 -11.22
CA THR A 43 -2.27 7.68 -9.97
C THR A 43 -3.43 8.06 -9.05
N GLU A 44 -3.13 8.47 -7.81
CA GLU A 44 -4.14 9.09 -6.94
C GLU A 44 -4.38 10.57 -7.26
N TYR A 45 -3.57 11.14 -8.16
CA TYR A 45 -3.61 12.54 -8.53
C TYR A 45 -4.48 12.76 -9.77
N ALA A 46 -5.32 13.80 -9.73
CA ALA A 46 -6.09 14.23 -10.89
C ALA A 46 -5.15 14.71 -12.02
N GLU A 47 -5.53 14.48 -13.28
CA GLU A 47 -4.78 14.95 -14.46
C GLU A 47 -4.62 16.48 -14.51
N SER A 48 -5.45 17.22 -13.77
CA SER A 48 -5.32 18.66 -13.60
C SER A 48 -4.09 19.09 -12.78
N VAL A 49 -3.50 18.18 -11.98
CA VAL A 49 -2.31 18.44 -11.18
C VAL A 49 -1.07 18.40 -12.07
N LYS A 50 -0.62 19.58 -12.49
CA LYS A 50 0.57 19.74 -13.34
C LYS A 50 1.83 19.29 -12.59
N GLY A 51 2.59 18.39 -13.20
CA GLY A 51 3.95 18.03 -12.76
C GLY A 51 4.11 16.68 -12.07
N ILE A 52 3.02 15.95 -11.79
CA ILE A 52 3.10 14.62 -11.19
C ILE A 52 2.82 13.55 -12.25
N THR A 53 3.86 12.85 -12.68
CA THR A 53 3.78 11.76 -13.68
C THR A 53 4.04 10.38 -13.10
N LEU A 54 4.38 10.28 -11.82
CA LEU A 54 4.64 9.02 -11.11
C LEU A 54 3.53 8.75 -10.10
N CYS A 55 3.16 7.48 -9.95
CA CYS A 55 2.32 7.08 -8.83
C CYS A 55 3.16 7.06 -7.53
N PRO A 56 2.53 7.23 -6.35
CA PRO A 56 3.22 7.29 -5.06
C PRO A 56 4.17 6.12 -4.80
N VAL A 57 3.80 4.92 -5.27
CA VAL A 57 4.61 3.71 -5.16
C VAL A 57 5.89 3.80 -6.00
N CYS A 58 5.80 4.34 -7.21
CA CYS A 58 6.97 4.53 -8.08
C CYS A 58 7.84 5.68 -7.57
N GLU A 59 7.24 6.77 -7.08
CA GLU A 59 7.96 7.91 -6.52
C GLU A 59 8.82 7.49 -5.32
N TRP A 60 8.26 6.71 -4.39
CA TRP A 60 9.02 6.18 -3.26
C TRP A 60 10.14 5.23 -3.69
N GLN A 61 9.92 4.39 -4.70
CA GLN A 61 10.96 3.50 -5.23
C GLN A 61 12.14 4.27 -5.83
N GLU A 62 11.87 5.31 -6.62
CA GLU A 62 12.94 6.14 -7.21
C GLU A 62 13.70 6.90 -6.12
N ALA A 63 13.02 7.40 -5.09
CA ALA A 63 13.64 8.02 -3.92
C ALA A 63 14.55 7.02 -3.17
N GLN A 64 14.08 5.80 -2.92
CA GLN A 64 14.87 4.76 -2.26
C GLN A 64 16.10 4.36 -3.08
N ARG A 65 15.95 4.19 -4.39
CA ARG A 65 17.08 3.87 -5.29
C ARG A 65 18.13 4.97 -5.26
N THR A 66 17.72 6.23 -5.31
CA THR A 66 18.64 7.37 -5.22
C THR A 66 19.33 7.43 -3.86
N ALA A 67 18.61 7.13 -2.78
CA ALA A 67 19.18 7.12 -1.43
C ALA A 67 20.20 5.98 -1.20
N CYS A 68 20.09 4.86 -1.90
CA CYS A 68 20.93 3.67 -1.70
C CYS A 68 21.91 3.37 -2.85
N SER A 69 22.07 4.26 -3.83
CA SER A 69 23.02 4.11 -4.95
C SER A 69 24.31 4.92 -4.79
N GLY A 70 24.64 5.30 -3.55
CA GLY A 70 25.89 5.97 -3.18
C GLY A 70 27.11 5.04 -3.22
#